data_AF-X1Q0H4-F1
#
_entry.id   AF-X1Q0H4-F1
#
_cell.length_a   1.000
_cell.length_b   1.000
_cell.length_c   1.000
_cell.angle_alpha   90.00
_cell.angle_beta   90.00
_cell.angle_gamma   90.00
#
_symmetry.space_group_name_H-M   'P 1'
#
loop_
_entity.id
_entity.type
_entity.pdbx_description
1 polymer ?
#
loop_
_entity_poly.entity_id
_entity_poly.type
_entity_poly.pdbx_seq_one_letter_code
_entity_poly.pdbx_strand_id
1 'polypeptide(L)'
;MLFTADITVLANTLASAPKEQILKIANGIITWISVLEPPGCHGMVHCIILHHEHQIAPSTQNMSMIGNAIPIEWNEYYESYQP
;
A
#
# COMPACT_ATOMS: atom_id res chain seq x y z
N MET A 1 10.34 -5.22 12.69
CA MET A 1 9.14 -6.07 12.85
C MET A 1 8.56 -6.32 11.46
N LEU A 2 7.89 -7.46 11.23
CA LEU A 2 7.22 -7.75 9.96
C LEU A 2 5.71 -7.77 10.19
N PHE A 3 4.98 -7.03 9.35
CA PHE A 3 3.53 -7.00 9.33
C PHE A 3 3.06 -7.26 7.89
N THR A 4 1.99 -8.01 7.72
CA THR A 4 1.44 -8.36 6.41
C THR A 4 -0.08 -8.22 6.41
N ALA A 5 -0.63 -7.89 5.25
CA ALA A 5 -2.07 -7.84 5.03
C ALA A 5 -2.37 -8.21 3.57
N ASP A 6 -3.48 -8.91 3.36
CA ASP A 6 -4.01 -9.21 2.04
C ASP A 6 -5.28 -8.39 1.80
N ILE A 7 -5.43 -7.90 0.57
CA ILE A 7 -6.62 -7.16 0.14
C ILE A 7 -7.16 -7.78 -1.14
N THR A 8 -8.45 -8.14 -1.13
CA THR A 8 -9.12 -8.68 -2.32
C THR A 8 -9.87 -7.55 -3.03
N VAL A 9 -9.41 -7.22 -4.24
CA VAL A 9 -10.09 -6.30 -5.16
C VAL A 9 -10.89 -7.14 -6.16
N LEU A 10 -12.21 -7.00 -6.15
CA LEU A 10 -13.08 -7.72 -7.09
C LEU A 10 -13.13 -7.00 -8.44
N ALA A 11 -13.50 -7.73 -9.49
CA ALA A 11 -13.76 -7.16 -10.80
C ALA A 11 -14.81 -6.03 -10.69
N ASN A 12 -14.62 -4.95 -11.47
CA ASN A 12 -15.46 -3.75 -11.47
C ASN A 12 -15.45 -2.90 -10.18
N THR A 13 -14.41 -3.04 -9.34
CA THR A 13 -14.19 -2.08 -8.25
C THR A 13 -13.82 -0.71 -8.86
N LEU A 14 -14.56 0.34 -8.48
CA LEU A 14 -14.36 1.69 -9.02
C LEU A 14 -13.27 2.43 -8.24
N ALA A 15 -12.49 3.27 -8.93
CA ALA A 15 -11.50 4.13 -8.29
C ALA A 15 -12.13 5.12 -7.28
N SER A 16 -13.39 5.51 -7.47
CA SER A 16 -14.15 6.36 -6.54
C SER A 16 -14.69 5.62 -5.31
N ALA A 17 -14.58 4.29 -5.28
CA ALA A 17 -14.99 3.43 -4.16
C ALA A 17 -13.89 2.39 -3.90
N PRO A 18 -12.69 2.84 -3.48
CA PRO A 18 -11.54 1.95 -3.30
C PRO A 18 -11.80 0.95 -2.17
N LYS A 19 -11.14 -0.20 -2.25
CA LYS A 19 -11.08 -1.14 -1.15
C LYS A 19 -9.95 -0.72 -0.21
N GLU A 20 -10.24 -0.69 1.09
CA GLU A 20 -9.27 -0.33 2.12
C GLU A 20 -9.04 -1.49 3.08
N GLN A 21 -7.82 -1.56 3.62
CA GLN A 21 -7.42 -2.50 4.65
C GLN A 21 -6.53 -1.76 5.67
N ILE A 22 -6.89 -1.86 6.95
CA ILE A 22 -6.14 -1.20 8.02
C ILE A 22 -5.20 -2.21 8.67
N LEU A 23 -3.91 -1.90 8.67
CA LEU A 23 -2.87 -2.68 9.34
C LEU A 23 -2.48 -1.98 10.65
N LYS A 24 -2.69 -2.65 11.78
CA LYS A 24 -2.25 -2.14 13.08
C LYS A 24 -0.79 -2.50 13.29
N ILE A 25 0.07 -1.47 13.30
CA ILE A 25 1.50 -1.61 13.58
C ILE A 25 1.81 -1.03 14.96
N ALA A 26 2.89 -1.50 15.57
CA ALA A 26 3.40 -0.91 16.81
C ALA A 26 4.23 0.35 16.50
N ASN A 27 4.33 1.25 17.48
CA ASN A 27 5.14 2.46 17.37
C ASN A 27 6.59 2.11 17.01
N GLY A 28 7.15 2.81 16.04
CA GLY A 28 8.50 2.53 15.55
C GLY A 28 8.80 3.17 14.19
N ILE A 29 9.79 2.63 13.50
CA ILE A 29 10.22 3.10 12.18
C ILE A 29 9.86 2.04 11.14
N ILE A 30 9.14 2.45 10.10
CA ILE A 30 8.95 1.66 8.89
C ILE A 30 10.20 1.81 8.05
N THR A 31 10.96 0.72 7.92
CA THR A 31 12.21 0.70 7.17
C THR A 31 12.05 0.17 5.74
N TRP A 32 10.96 -0.56 5.49
CA TRP A 32 10.74 -1.26 4.23
C TRP A 32 9.25 -1.48 4.00
N ILE A 33 8.82 -1.26 2.77
CA ILE A 33 7.47 -1.48 2.28
C ILE A 33 7.57 -2.33 1.02
N SER A 34 6.67 -3.31 0.89
CA SER A 34 6.51 -4.06 -0.34
C SER A 34 5.05 -4.27 -0.66
N VAL A 35 4.71 -4.05 -1.92
CA VAL A 35 3.38 -4.33 -2.47
C VAL A 35 3.53 -5.31 -3.62
N LEU A 36 2.79 -6.40 -3.55
CA LEU A 36 2.72 -7.40 -4.60
C LEU A 36 1.29 -7.46 -5.14
N GLU A 37 1.15 -7.19 -6.43
CA GLU A 37 -0.07 -7.45 -7.17
C GLU A 37 0.08 -8.78 -7.92
N PRO A 38 -0.77 -9.79 -7.66
CA PRO A 38 -0.70 -11.07 -8.34
C PRO A 38 -1.01 -10.91 -9.84
N PRO A 39 -0.55 -11.86 -10.68
CA PRO A 39 -0.93 -11.86 -12.09
C PRO A 39 -2.46 -11.95 -12.23
N GLY A 40 -3.01 -11.25 -13.23
CA GLY A 40 -4.46 -11.20 -13.48
C GLY A 40 -5.13 -9.88 -13.08
N CYS A 41 -4.39 -8.94 -12.48
CA CYS A 41 -4.87 -7.57 -12.26
C CYS A 41 -4.80 -6.69 -13.53
N HIS A 42 -4.06 -7.13 -14.56
CA HIS A 42 -3.91 -6.43 -15.85
C HIS A 42 -3.50 -4.94 -15.74
N GLY A 43 -2.76 -4.57 -14.68
CA GLY A 43 -2.36 -3.17 -14.42
C GLY A 43 -3.53 -2.24 -14.08
N MET A 44 -4.67 -2.78 -13.63
CA MET A 44 -5.86 -2.00 -13.25
C MET A 44 -6.00 -1.81 -11.74
N VAL A 45 -5.16 -2.47 -10.95
CA VAL A 45 -5.11 -2.30 -9.50
C VAL A 45 -4.08 -1.23 -9.20
N HIS A 46 -4.45 -0.31 -8.32
CA HIS A 46 -3.62 0.79 -7.88
C HIS A 46 -3.60 0.77 -6.36
N CYS A 47 -2.41 0.84 -5.78
CA CYS A 47 -2.23 0.86 -4.34
C CYS A 47 -1.55 2.14 -3.88
N ILE A 48 -2.09 2.74 -2.81
CA ILE A 48 -1.45 3.78 -2.03
C ILE A 48 -1.44 3.33 -0.57
N ILE A 49 -0.40 3.69 0.15
CA ILE A 49 -0.30 3.45 1.59
C ILE A 49 -0.44 4.78 2.29
N LEU A 50 -1.43 4.83 3.17
CA LEU A 50 -1.73 5.98 4.00
C LEU A 50 -1.31 5.66 5.44
N HIS A 51 -0.71 6.64 6.09
CA HIS A 51 -0.66 6.71 7.55
C HIS A 51 -1.65 7.79 7.97
N HIS A 52 -2.76 7.38 8.60
CA HIS A 52 -3.96 8.21 8.76
C HIS A 52 -4.47 8.72 7.40
N GLU A 53 -4.53 10.04 7.20
CA GLU A 53 -4.98 10.67 5.96
C GLU A 53 -3.82 11.11 5.06
N HIS A 54 -2.58 10.80 5.45
CA HIS A 54 -1.39 11.19 4.71
C HIS A 54 -0.80 10.04 3.91
N GLN A 55 -0.57 10.26 2.63
CA GLN A 55 0.08 9.29 1.76
C GLN A 55 1.58 9.23 2.06
N ILE A 56 2.06 8.04 2.43
CA ILE A 56 3.47 7.79 2.73
C ILE A 56 4.16 7.01 1.61
N ALA A 57 3.42 6.21 0.84
CA ALA A 57 3.94 5.50 -0.31
C ALA A 57 2.90 5.37 -1.44
N PRO A 58 3.24 5.72 -2.69
CA PRO A 58 4.44 6.48 -3.10
C PRO A 58 4.50 7.88 -2.47
N SER A 59 5.69 8.49 -2.35
CA SER A 59 5.87 9.75 -1.60
C SER A 59 5.20 10.97 -2.25
N THR A 60 4.98 10.95 -3.57
CA THR A 60 4.30 12.04 -4.27
C THR A 60 2.79 11.84 -4.23
N GLN A 61 2.06 12.86 -3.78
CA GLN A 61 0.60 12.83 -3.73
C GLN A 61 -0.02 12.52 -5.10
N ASN A 62 -1.08 11.72 -5.11
CA ASN A 62 -1.80 11.25 -6.30
C ASN A 62 -1.02 10.28 -7.20
N MET A 63 0.17 9.83 -6.80
CA MET A 63 0.81 8.67 -7.42
C MET A 63 0.35 7.39 -6.75
N SER A 64 0.40 6.28 -7.49
CA SER A 64 0.01 4.95 -7.02
C SER A 64 1.03 3.91 -7.47
N MET A 65 1.20 2.86 -6.67
CA MET A 65 1.89 1.64 -7.06
C MET A 65 0.97 0.82 -7.96
N ILE A 66 1.51 0.32 -9.08
CA ILE A 66 0.82 -0.54 -10.03
C ILE A 66 1.82 -1.62 -10.42
N GLY A 67 1.48 -2.87 -10.15
CA GLY A 67 2.37 -4.02 -10.29
C GLY A 67 1.87 -5.04 -11.30
N ASN A 68 2.71 -6.04 -11.56
CA ASN A 68 2.31 -7.24 -12.28
C ASN A 68 3.23 -8.41 -11.93
N ALA A 69 2.84 -9.20 -10.92
CA ALA A 69 3.55 -10.39 -10.45
C ALA A 69 5.00 -10.16 -9.94
N ILE A 70 5.46 -8.91 -9.90
CA ILE A 70 6.76 -8.50 -9.37
C ILE A 70 6.49 -7.58 -8.18
N PRO A 71 7.09 -7.84 -7.01
CA PRO A 71 6.97 -6.96 -5.86
C PRO A 71 7.53 -5.57 -6.18
N ILE A 72 6.79 -4.54 -5.79
CA ILE A 72 7.28 -3.16 -5.75
C ILE A 72 7.83 -2.97 -4.35
N GLU A 73 9.14 -2.82 -4.25
CA GLU A 73 9.85 -2.66 -2.99
C GLU A 73 10.33 -1.23 -2.81
N TRP A 74 10.24 -0.73 -1.58
CA TRP A 74 10.63 0.62 -1.24
C TRP A 74 11.32 0.64 0.13
N ASN A 75 12.55 1.13 0.17
CA ASN A 75 13.26 1.39 1.42
C ASN A 75 12.92 2.80 1.87
N GLU A 76 12.45 2.93 3.12
CA GLU A 76 12.02 4.21 3.68
C GLU A 76 12.58 4.37 5.09
N TYR A 77 12.64 5.59 5.61
CA TYR A 77 12.79 5.83 7.04
C TYR A 77 11.59 6.65 7.50
N TYR A 78 10.46 5.97 7.74
CA TYR A 78 9.23 6.64 8.15
C TYR A 78 8.91 6.38 9.63
N GLU A 79 8.83 7.45 10.40
CA GLU A 79 8.55 7.41 11.84
C GLU A 79 7.04 7.31 12.10
N SER A 80 6.60 6.17 12.63
CA SER A 80 5.22 5.94 13.07
C SER A 80 5.17 6.01 14.60
N TYR A 81 5.10 7.23 15.13
CA TYR A 81 5.01 7.52 16.57
C TYR A 81 3.73 8.25 16.98
N GLN A 82 2.84 8.57 16.02
CA GLN A 82 1.60 9.29 16.31
C GLN A 82 0.51 8.33 16.81
N PRO A 83 -0.29 8.76 17.81
CA PRO A 83 -1.31 7.94 18.46
C PRO A 83 -2.55 7.67 17.60
#